data_AF-A0A0C9WLZ9-F1
#
_entry.id   AF-A0A0C9WLZ9-F1
#
_cell.length_a   1.000
_cell.length_b   1.000
_cell.length_c   1.000
_cell.angle_alpha   90.00
_cell.angle_beta   90.00
_cell.angle_gamma   90.00
#
_symmetry.space_group_name_H-M   'P 1'
#
loop_
_entity.id
_entity.type
_entity.pdbx_description
1 polymer ?
#
loop_
_entity_poly.entity_id
_entity_poly.type
_entity_poly.pdbx_seq_one_letter_code
_entity_poly.pdbx_strand_id
1 'polypeptide(L)'
;MDIESLLNPEGESTLLTETSDKEIYQAVMDAVNTRENIDINGSDDINDIQNPTNPRPTHRDALKAVSTIRQYVEDLNDPIAQKLEALLASFNRKLCVDQSRSMKSTVMTDFFHKL
;
A
#
# COMPACT_ATOMS: atom_id res chain seq x y z
N MET A 1 3.28 -4.84 -47.09
CA MET A 1 3.12 -4.89 -45.62
C MET A 1 1.66 -4.57 -45.39
N ASP A 2 0.90 -5.53 -44.88
CA ASP A 2 -0.56 -5.45 -44.77
C ASP A 2 -0.96 -4.96 -43.38
N ILE A 3 -1.98 -4.11 -43.27
CA ILE A 3 -2.39 -3.51 -41.98
C ILE A 3 -2.90 -4.58 -41.01
N GLU A 4 -3.55 -5.61 -41.53
CA GLU A 4 -4.03 -6.77 -40.75
C GLU A 4 -2.88 -7.49 -40.02
N SER A 5 -1.67 -7.51 -40.62
CA SER A 5 -0.48 -8.15 -40.02
C SER A 5 0.18 -7.35 -38.89
N LEU A 6 -0.22 -6.08 -38.70
CA LEU A 6 0.24 -5.22 -37.60
C LEU A 6 -0.70 -5.25 -36.39
N LEU A 7 -1.96 -5.65 -36.59
CA LEU A 7 -2.99 -5.65 -35.54
C LEU A 7 -3.06 -6.97 -34.78
N ASN A 8 -2.57 -8.07 -35.35
CA ASN A 8 -2.47 -9.37 -34.68
C ASN A 8 -1.18 -10.10 -35.11
N PRO A 9 -0.02 -9.80 -34.50
CA PRO A 9 1.21 -10.51 -34.80
C PRO A 9 1.09 -12.00 -34.41
N GLU A 10 1.49 -12.90 -35.33
CA GLU A 10 1.57 -14.34 -35.07
C GLU A 10 2.59 -14.60 -33.95
N GLY A 11 2.11 -14.74 -32.72
CA GLY A 11 2.93 -15.00 -31.54
C GLY A 11 2.37 -14.41 -30.24
N GLU A 12 1.45 -13.44 -30.31
CA GLU A 12 0.93 -12.76 -29.10
C GLU A 12 -0.34 -13.40 -28.51
N SER A 13 -0.84 -14.50 -29.08
CA SER A 13 -2.03 -15.19 -28.55
C SER A 13 -1.75 -16.12 -27.35
N THR A 14 -0.51 -16.21 -26.86
CA THR A 14 -0.09 -17.31 -25.97
C THR A 14 0.44 -16.89 -24.59
N LEU A 15 0.33 -15.62 -24.19
CA LEU A 15 0.95 -15.14 -22.93
C LEU A 15 -0.04 -14.59 -21.89
N LEU A 16 -1.29 -15.06 -21.87
CA LEU A 16 -2.29 -14.63 -20.87
C LEU A 16 -3.05 -15.79 -20.21
N THR A 17 -2.54 -17.02 -20.28
CA THR A 17 -3.24 -18.22 -19.80
C THR A 17 -2.45 -19.06 -18.80
N GLU A 18 -1.46 -18.51 -18.11
CA GLU A 18 -0.55 -19.33 -17.28
C GLU A 18 -0.68 -19.17 -15.76
N THR A 19 -1.49 -18.24 -15.24
CA THR A 19 -1.79 -18.23 -13.79
C THR A 19 -3.21 -18.65 -13.56
N SER A 20 -3.39 -19.87 -13.06
CA SER A 20 -4.70 -20.36 -12.64
C SER A 20 -5.12 -19.66 -11.34
N ASP A 21 -6.41 -19.34 -11.18
CA ASP A 21 -6.95 -18.77 -9.94
C ASP A 21 -6.59 -19.60 -8.69
N LYS A 22 -6.37 -20.91 -8.88
CA LYS A 22 -5.90 -21.83 -7.84
C LYS A 22 -4.48 -21.51 -7.35
N GLU A 23 -3.58 -21.10 -8.24
CA GLU A 23 -2.20 -20.74 -7.89
C GLU A 23 -2.16 -19.41 -7.13
N ILE A 24 -3.04 -18.47 -7.50
CA ILE A 24 -3.24 -17.22 -6.76
C ILE A 24 -3.75 -17.51 -5.35
N TYR A 25 -4.78 -18.36 -5.22
CA TYR A 25 -5.31 -18.75 -3.91
C TYR A 25 -4.25 -19.44 -3.04
N GLN A 26 -3.48 -20.34 -3.62
CA GLN A 26 -2.43 -21.07 -2.89
C GLN A 26 -1.32 -20.11 -2.41
N ALA A 27 -0.86 -19.19 -3.24
CA ALA A 27 0.14 -18.20 -2.86
C ALA A 27 -0.33 -17.30 -1.69
N VAL A 28 -1.61 -16.93 -1.67
CA VAL A 28 -2.20 -16.16 -0.57
C VAL A 28 -2.25 -16.99 0.72
N MET A 29 -2.66 -18.25 0.63
CA MET A 29 -2.72 -19.14 1.79
C MET A 29 -1.33 -19.45 2.35
N ASP A 30 -0.33 -19.64 1.49
CA ASP A 30 1.05 -19.88 1.91
C ASP A 30 1.65 -18.66 2.64
N ALA A 31 1.35 -17.44 2.17
CA ALA A 31 1.78 -16.22 2.83
C ALA A 31 1.12 -16.02 4.21
N VAL A 32 -0.15 -16.40 4.36
CA VAL A 32 -0.86 -16.35 5.64
C VAL A 32 -0.28 -17.38 6.61
N ASN A 33 -0.09 -18.62 6.15
CA ASN A 33 0.48 -19.70 6.95
C ASN A 33 1.90 -19.38 7.44
N THR A 34 2.73 -18.76 6.59
CA THR A 34 4.08 -18.32 6.97
C THR A 34 4.05 -17.26 8.07
N ARG A 35 3.05 -16.37 8.12
CA ARG A 35 2.93 -15.38 9.19
C ARG A 35 2.47 -15.97 10.50
N GLU A 36 1.66 -17.03 10.44
CA GLU A 36 1.11 -17.71 11.62
C GLU A 36 2.10 -18.72 12.21
N ASN A 37 2.97 -19.32 11.39
CA ASN A 37 4.03 -20.25 11.78
C ASN A 37 5.43 -19.62 11.91
N ILE A 38 5.55 -18.29 12.00
CA ILE A 38 6.78 -17.70 12.54
C ILE A 38 6.85 -18.06 14.02
N ASP A 39 7.59 -19.13 14.28
CA ASP A 39 7.98 -19.59 15.61
C ASP A 39 8.65 -18.41 16.32
N ILE A 40 7.95 -17.82 17.29
CA ILE A 40 8.45 -16.77 18.17
C ILE A 40 9.42 -17.44 19.15
N ASN A 41 10.55 -17.93 18.65
CA ASN A 41 11.64 -18.35 19.51
C ASN A 41 12.47 -17.11 19.86
N GLY A 42 12.00 -16.39 20.87
CA GLY A 42 12.56 -15.11 21.29
C GLY A 42 12.16 -14.71 22.70
N SER A 43 12.48 -15.59 23.65
CA SER A 43 12.57 -15.34 25.11
C SER A 43 11.27 -15.05 25.85
N ASP A 44 10.88 -16.03 26.65
CA ASP A 44 10.05 -15.93 27.84
C ASP A 44 10.70 -14.97 28.86
N ASP A 45 10.17 -13.76 29.00
CA ASP A 45 10.17 -13.08 30.29
C ASP A 45 8.76 -12.51 30.52
N ILE A 46 8.05 -13.26 31.36
CA ILE A 46 6.70 -13.03 31.83
C ILE A 46 6.73 -11.80 32.74
N ASN A 47 6.62 -10.61 32.14
CA ASN A 47 6.11 -9.45 32.85
C ASN A 47 4.90 -8.94 32.11
N ASP A 48 3.77 -9.28 32.73
CA ASP A 48 2.38 -8.95 32.45
C ASP A 48 2.13 -7.43 32.45
N ILE A 49 2.78 -6.71 31.53
CA ILE A 49 2.35 -5.39 31.13
C ILE A 49 1.55 -5.63 29.86
N GLN A 50 0.23 -5.58 30.00
CA GLN A 50 -0.64 -5.15 28.90
C GLN A 50 -0.09 -3.82 28.39
N ASN A 51 0.93 -3.85 27.53
CA ASN A 51 1.22 -2.72 26.70
C ASN A 51 -0.04 -2.60 25.86
N PRO A 52 -0.82 -1.51 25.97
CA PRO A 52 -1.87 -1.27 25.00
C PRO A 52 -1.16 -1.32 23.66
N THR A 53 -1.48 -2.32 22.85
CA THR A 53 -0.96 -2.44 21.49
C THR A 53 -1.47 -1.19 20.79
N ASN A 54 -0.65 -0.14 20.80
CA ASN A 54 -1.04 1.15 20.27
C ASN A 54 -1.53 0.88 18.85
N PRO A 55 -2.76 1.27 18.51
CA PRO A 55 -3.31 0.97 17.21
C PRO A 55 -2.36 1.52 16.16
N ARG A 56 -2.22 0.78 15.06
CA ARG A 56 -1.39 1.23 13.94
C ARG A 56 -1.83 2.66 13.57
N PRO A 57 -0.88 3.61 13.40
CA PRO A 57 -1.21 4.97 13.03
C PRO A 57 -2.06 5.00 11.76
N THR A 58 -3.06 5.87 11.75
CA THR A 58 -3.93 6.05 10.60
C THR A 58 -3.21 6.80 9.48
N HIS A 59 -3.77 6.78 8.27
CA HIS A 59 -3.30 7.61 7.17
C HIS A 59 -3.24 9.10 7.54
N ARG A 60 -4.20 9.57 8.35
CA ARG A 60 -4.24 10.95 8.84
C ARG A 60 -3.07 11.25 9.79
N ASP A 61 -2.70 10.31 10.64
CA ASP A 61 -1.57 10.47 11.56
C ASP A 61 -0.24 10.57 10.81
N ALA A 62 -0.08 9.75 9.76
CA ALA A 62 1.08 9.83 8.86
C ALA A 62 1.15 11.19 8.16
N LEU A 63 0.04 11.71 7.62
CA LEU A 63 0.00 13.03 6.98
C LEU A 63 0.34 14.16 7.97
N LYS A 64 -0.12 14.05 9.21
CA LYS A 64 0.20 15.01 10.27
C LYS A 64 1.70 15.00 10.56
N ALA A 65 2.30 13.82 10.72
CA ALA A 65 3.74 13.69 10.96
C ALA A 65 4.57 14.26 9.79
N VAL A 66 4.18 13.98 8.54
CA VAL A 66 4.83 14.56 7.35
C VAL A 66 4.78 16.08 7.37
N SER A 67 3.63 16.66 7.73
CA SER A 67 3.46 18.12 7.82
C SER A 67 4.38 18.72 8.88
N THR A 68 4.50 18.08 10.04
CA THR A 68 5.41 18.50 11.11
C THR A 68 6.87 18.43 10.68
N ILE A 69 7.29 17.35 10.02
CA ILE A 69 8.67 17.20 9.52
C ILE A 69 8.96 18.25 8.46
N ARG A 70 8.01 18.49 7.54
CA ARG A 70 8.16 19.50 6.49
C ARG A 70 8.39 20.89 7.08
N GLN A 71 7.56 21.28 8.06
CA GLN A 71 7.70 22.57 8.74
C GLN A 71 9.05 22.70 9.46
N TYR A 72 9.59 21.60 9.99
CA TYR A 72 10.91 21.62 10.63
C TYR A 72 12.06 21.80 9.62
N VAL A 73 11.94 21.21 8.43
CA VAL A 73 13.02 21.27 7.42
C VAL A 73 12.92 22.44 6.45
N GLU A 74 11.79 23.13 6.41
CA GLU A 74 11.56 24.30 5.52
C GLU A 74 12.61 25.41 5.73
N ASP A 75 13.04 25.61 6.97
CA ASP A 75 14.06 26.62 7.33
C ASP A 75 15.50 26.13 7.16
N LEU A 76 15.70 24.84 6.84
CA LEU A 76 17.02 24.24 6.69
C LEU A 76 17.47 24.29 5.23
N ASN A 77 18.41 25.18 4.91
CA ASN A 77 19.11 25.22 3.62
C ASN A 77 20.17 24.11 3.50
N ASP A 78 19.79 22.87 3.81
CA ASP A 78 20.65 21.70 3.79
C ASP A 78 20.27 20.75 2.63
N PRO A 79 21.25 20.18 1.89
CA PRO A 79 20.97 19.23 0.80
C PRO A 79 20.17 17.98 1.24
N ILE A 80 20.31 17.55 2.50
CA ILE A 80 19.55 16.44 3.09
C ILE A 80 18.11 16.86 3.33
N ALA A 81 17.87 18.09 3.80
CA ALA A 81 16.52 18.64 3.98
C ALA A 81 15.74 18.66 2.65
N GLN A 82 16.39 19.11 1.56
CA GLN A 82 15.78 19.13 0.23
C GLN A 82 15.44 17.71 -0.28
N LYS A 83 16.33 16.74 -0.06
CA LYS A 83 16.06 15.33 -0.40
C LYS A 83 14.91 14.76 0.43
N LEU A 84 14.86 15.07 1.71
CA LEU A 84 13.79 14.63 2.59
C LEU A 84 12.45 15.22 2.14
N GLU A 85 12.40 16.50 1.77
CA GLU A 85 11.17 17.12 1.27
C GLU A 85 10.67 16.44 -0.01
N ALA A 86 11.56 16.14 -0.96
CA ALA A 86 11.20 15.40 -2.17
C ALA A 86 10.63 14.01 -1.84
N LEU A 87 11.22 13.29 -0.87
CA LEU A 87 10.72 12.00 -0.40
C LEU A 87 9.34 12.13 0.25
N LEU A 88 9.15 13.10 1.15
CA LEU A 88 7.88 13.36 1.82
C LEU A 88 6.77 13.71 0.82
N ALA A 89 7.07 14.50 -0.22
CA ALA A 89 6.14 14.83 -1.29
C ALA A 89 5.71 13.58 -2.08
N SER A 90 6.68 12.72 -2.43
CA SER A 90 6.40 11.46 -3.13
C SER A 90 5.55 10.50 -2.28
N PHE A 91 5.84 10.44 -0.98
CA PHE A 91 5.10 9.62 -0.02
C PHE A 91 3.65 10.10 0.12
N ASN A 92 3.43 11.41 0.29
CA ASN A 92 2.09 11.99 0.35
C ASN A 92 1.27 11.66 -0.90
N ARG A 93 1.87 11.81 -2.10
CA ARG A 93 1.20 11.47 -3.35
C ARG A 93 0.77 10.00 -3.38
N LYS A 94 1.66 9.09 -2.97
CA LYS A 94 1.35 7.66 -2.89
C LYS A 94 0.20 7.41 -1.92
N LEU A 95 0.25 8.03 -0.74
CA LEU A 95 -0.74 7.86 0.30
C LEU A 95 -2.14 8.32 -0.14
N CYS A 96 -2.23 9.44 -0.86
CA CYS A 96 -3.48 9.91 -1.46
C CYS A 96 -4.01 8.95 -2.55
N VAL A 97 -3.13 8.41 -3.39
CA VAL A 97 -3.51 7.43 -4.43
C VAL A 97 -4.02 6.14 -3.79
N ASP A 98 -3.33 5.61 -2.80
CA ASP A 98 -3.72 4.38 -2.08
C ASP A 98 -5.05 4.58 -1.34
N GLN A 99 -5.25 5.76 -0.73
CA GLN A 99 -6.53 6.11 -0.12
C GLN A 99 -7.65 6.16 -1.18
N SER A 100 -7.42 6.82 -2.32
CA SER A 100 -8.42 6.91 -3.39
C SER A 100 -8.78 5.54 -3.96
N ARG A 101 -7.82 4.62 -4.04
CA ARG A 101 -8.04 3.23 -4.49
C ARG A 101 -8.83 2.39 -3.50
N SER A 102 -8.74 2.70 -2.20
CA SER A 102 -9.51 1.99 -1.17
C SER A 102 -10.90 2.57 -0.94
N MET A 103 -11.24 3.71 -1.56
CA MET A 103 -12.59 4.27 -1.51
C MET A 103 -13.58 3.40 -2.28
N LYS A 104 -14.77 3.22 -1.70
CA LYS A 104 -15.89 2.60 -2.41
C LYS A 104 -16.41 3.56 -3.47
N SER A 105 -16.69 3.04 -4.66
CA SER A 105 -17.43 3.78 -5.67
C SER A 105 -18.84 4.04 -5.16
N THR A 106 -19.24 5.30 -5.09
CA THR A 106 -20.59 5.72 -4.71
C THR A 106 -21.18 6.59 -5.81
N VAL A 107 -22.50 6.50 -6.00
CA VAL A 107 -23.25 7.41 -6.88
C VAL A 107 -23.82 8.56 -6.06
N MET A 108 -24.09 9.71 -6.71
CA MET A 108 -24.59 10.91 -6.01
C MET A 108 -25.87 10.65 -5.21
N THR A 109 -26.71 9.71 -5.67
CA THR A 109 -27.94 9.31 -5.00
C THR A 109 -27.73 8.55 -3.70
N ASP A 110 -26.56 7.91 -3.50
CA ASP A 110 -26.25 7.15 -2.28
C ASP A 110 -26.23 8.05 -1.04
N PHE A 111 -25.93 9.34 -1.20
CA PHE A 111 -25.94 10.30 -0.10
C PHE A 111 -27.36 10.56 0.45
N PHE A 112 -28.39 10.44 -0.39
CA PHE A 112 -29.78 10.67 -0.01
C PHE A 112 -30.46 9.43 0.55
N HIS A 113 -29.79 8.28 0.53
CA HIS A 113 -30.30 7.01 1.03
C HIS A 113 -29.55 6.67 2.30
N LYS A 114 -29.87 7.40 3.38
CA LYS A 114 -29.52 6.94 4.73
C LYS A 114 -30.33 5.67 5.02
N LEU A 115 -29.62 4.58 5.33
CA LEU A 115 -30.15 3.40 6.03
C LEU A 115 -30.86 3.81 7.32
#